data_AF-A0A3P7NWQ0-F1
#
_entry.id   AF-A0A3P7NWQ0-F1
#
_cell.length_a   1.000
_cell.length_b   1.000
_cell.length_c   1.000
_cell.angle_alpha   90.00
_cell.angle_beta   90.00
_cell.angle_gamma   90.00
#
_symmetry.space_group_name_H-M   'P 1'
#
loop_
_entity.id
_entity.type
_entity.pdbx_description
1 polymer ?
#
loop_
_entity_poly.entity_id
_entity_poly.type
_entity_poly.pdbx_seq_one_letter_code
_entity_poly.pdbx_strand_id
1 'polypeptide(L)'
;CDLLVHYGHSCLVPIQNTEGIALLYIFVSININISHFVDCIRDNFKPPCKLGLVSTIQFVSSLQSARAALADSGLEIILPQCKPLSPGEILGCTSPQLGDSCDAVVYLGDGRFHLESLMIHNPSVKAYQYDPYSRKCTVFGIIQGTLGRQGNIKIVEVILLSTFFVISVYLTGKSITGFCSFLC
;
A
#
# COMPACT_ATOMS: atom_id res chain seq x y z
N CYS A 1 -9.18 -35.12 -1.67
CA CYS A 1 -8.47 -34.11 -2.48
C CYS A 1 -7.03 -34.24 -2.06
N ASP A 2 -6.15 -34.73 -2.94
CA ASP A 2 -4.85 -35.25 -2.53
C ASP A 2 -3.72 -34.22 -2.74
N LEU A 3 -4.00 -33.17 -3.53
CA LEU A 3 -3.10 -32.07 -3.84
C LEU A 3 -3.88 -30.75 -3.86
N LEU A 4 -3.35 -29.73 -3.20
CA LEU A 4 -3.77 -28.34 -3.30
C LEU A 4 -2.64 -27.53 -3.92
N VAL A 5 -2.94 -26.82 -5.01
CA VAL A 5 -2.01 -25.89 -5.64
C VAL A 5 -2.47 -24.47 -5.35
N HIS A 6 -1.65 -23.71 -4.63
CA HIS A 6 -1.98 -22.38 -4.13
C HIS A 6 -1.14 -21.32 -4.87
N TYR A 7 -1.78 -20.57 -5.76
CA TYR A 7 -1.11 -19.57 -6.60
C TYR A 7 -1.15 -18.18 -5.99
N GLY A 8 -0.06 -17.42 -6.16
CA GLY A 8 -0.06 -15.96 -6.09
C GLY A 8 -0.14 -15.35 -4.70
N HIS A 9 0.05 -16.13 -3.64
CA HIS A 9 0.08 -15.67 -2.26
C HIS A 9 1.35 -16.08 -1.53
N SER A 10 1.73 -15.29 -0.53
CA SER A 10 2.80 -15.64 0.40
C SER A 10 2.46 -16.87 1.22
N CYS A 11 3.48 -17.67 1.53
CA CYS A 11 3.36 -18.88 2.34
C CYS A 11 3.20 -18.52 3.83
N LEU A 12 2.02 -18.06 4.23
CA LEU A 12 1.75 -17.73 5.64
C LEU A 12 1.53 -18.96 6.52
N VAL A 13 1.12 -20.08 5.92
CA VAL A 13 0.95 -21.36 6.60
C VAL A 13 2.11 -22.28 6.17
N PRO A 14 2.91 -22.79 7.13
CA PRO A 14 3.96 -23.76 6.81
C PRO A 14 3.37 -25.02 6.18
N ILE A 15 3.94 -25.45 5.04
CA ILE A 15 3.53 -26.68 4.34
C ILE A 15 3.66 -27.92 5.24
N GLN A 16 4.58 -27.89 6.19
CA GLN A 16 4.81 -28.97 7.15
C GLN A 16 3.62 -29.19 8.11
N ASN A 17 2.72 -28.19 8.23
CA ASN A 17 1.59 -28.23 9.15
C ASN A 17 0.30 -28.70 8.45
N THR A 18 0.36 -29.09 7.17
CA THR A 18 -0.81 -29.63 6.45
C THR A 18 -0.73 -31.14 6.37
N GLU A 19 -1.56 -31.82 7.17
CA GLU A 19 -1.69 -33.28 7.17
C GLU A 19 -2.77 -33.74 6.17
N GLY A 20 -2.53 -34.86 5.49
CA GLY A 20 -3.53 -35.49 4.62
C GLY A 20 -3.75 -34.84 3.25
N ILE A 21 -3.02 -33.76 2.91
CA ILE A 21 -3.05 -33.12 1.60
C ILE A 21 -1.66 -32.61 1.20
N ALA A 22 -1.21 -32.92 -0.02
CA ALA A 22 0.01 -32.32 -0.57
C ALA A 22 -0.26 -30.85 -0.91
N LEU A 23 0.64 -29.93 -0.53
CA LEU A 23 0.48 -28.50 -0.79
C LEU A 23 1.64 -27.95 -1.60
N LEU A 24 1.32 -27.29 -2.73
CA LEU A 24 2.30 -26.63 -3.60
C LEU A 24 1.97 -25.14 -3.72
N TYR A 25 2.86 -24.30 -3.21
CA TYR A 25 2.78 -22.85 -3.42
C TYR A 25 3.47 -22.46 -4.72
N ILE A 26 2.75 -21.74 -5.57
CA ILE A 26 3.30 -21.16 -6.80
C ILE A 26 3.38 -19.65 -6.63
N PHE A 27 4.60 -19.14 -6.53
CA PHE A 27 4.85 -17.70 -6.54
C PHE A 27 4.55 -17.13 -7.92
N VAL A 28 3.74 -16.08 -7.94
CA VAL A 28 3.40 -15.34 -9.16
C VAL A 28 3.94 -13.93 -8.99
N SER A 29 4.73 -13.48 -9.97
CA SER A 29 5.20 -12.10 -10.05
C SER A 29 4.64 -11.45 -11.31
N ILE A 30 4.14 -10.23 -11.15
CA ILE A 30 3.63 -9.42 -12.26
C ILE A 30 4.74 -8.47 -12.70
N ASN A 31 5.06 -8.54 -14.00
CA ASN A 31 6.03 -7.65 -14.61
C ASN A 31 5.41 -6.29 -14.88
N ILE A 32 6.14 -5.22 -14.56
CA ILE A 32 5.73 -3.84 -14.81
C ILE A 32 6.83 -3.08 -15.54
N ASN A 33 6.49 -1.91 -16.08
CA ASN A 33 7.49 -0.97 -16.57
C ASN A 33 8.18 -0.27 -15.38
N ILE A 34 9.32 -0.81 -14.96
CA ILE A 34 10.10 -0.30 -13.83
C ILE A 34 10.66 1.11 -14.11
N SER A 35 11.13 1.38 -15.33
CA SER A 35 11.69 2.69 -15.64
C SER A 35 10.64 3.78 -15.47
N HIS A 36 9.43 3.57 -15.98
CA HIS A 36 8.32 4.50 -15.80
C HIS A 36 7.96 4.71 -14.33
N PHE A 37 7.92 3.65 -13.52
CA PHE A 37 7.67 3.78 -12.08
C PHE A 37 8.75 4.61 -11.38
N VAL A 38 10.02 4.36 -11.69
CA VAL A 38 11.17 5.09 -11.15
C VAL A 38 11.13 6.57 -11.58
N ASP A 39 10.80 6.86 -12.83
CA ASP A 39 10.69 8.22 -13.34
C ASP A 39 9.56 8.99 -12.63
N CYS A 40 8.40 8.36 -12.43
CA CYS A 40 7.33 8.91 -11.61
C CYS A 40 7.80 9.26 -10.18
N ILE A 41 8.62 8.42 -9.55
CA ILE A 41 9.17 8.73 -8.22
C ILE A 41 10.10 9.95 -8.29
N ARG A 42 11.02 10.01 -9.26
CA ARG A 42 11.96 11.15 -9.41
C ARG A 42 11.26 12.48 -9.70
N ASP A 43 10.16 12.43 -10.42
CA ASP A 43 9.40 13.64 -10.77
C ASP A 43 8.63 14.19 -9.58
N ASN A 44 8.08 13.32 -8.73
CA ASN A 44 7.22 13.71 -7.60
C ASN A 44 7.96 13.93 -6.28
N PHE A 45 9.16 13.35 -6.10
CA PHE A 45 9.91 13.42 -4.85
C PHE A 45 11.31 13.99 -5.07
N LYS A 46 11.72 14.94 -4.21
CA LYS A 46 13.04 15.57 -4.27
C LYS A 46 13.83 15.32 -2.98
N PRO A 47 15.15 15.06 -3.05
CA PRO A 47 15.99 14.93 -1.86
C PRO A 47 16.10 16.24 -1.04
N PRO A 48 16.32 16.17 0.28
CA PRO A 48 16.32 14.94 1.09
C PRO A 48 14.87 14.48 1.36
N CYS A 49 14.59 13.19 1.12
CA CYS A 49 13.27 12.59 1.38
C CYS A 49 13.41 11.09 1.66
N LYS A 50 12.78 10.62 2.74
CA LYS A 50 12.64 9.21 3.12
C LYS A 50 11.35 8.66 2.57
N LEU A 51 11.46 7.76 1.60
CA LEU A 51 10.32 7.23 0.86
C LEU A 51 10.14 5.74 1.15
N GLY A 52 9.02 5.39 1.78
CA GLY A 52 8.61 4.00 1.93
C GLY A 52 8.03 3.48 0.61
N LEU A 53 8.45 2.31 0.14
CA LEU A 53 7.78 1.62 -0.95
C LEU A 53 7.14 0.32 -0.46
N VAL A 54 5.87 0.14 -0.81
CA VAL A 54 5.05 -0.99 -0.36
C VAL A 54 4.20 -1.54 -1.50
N SER A 55 3.83 -2.82 -1.43
CA SER A 55 2.98 -3.49 -2.41
C SER A 55 2.45 -4.83 -1.87
N THR A 56 1.69 -5.55 -2.68
CA THR A 56 1.36 -6.97 -2.46
C THR A 56 2.48 -7.87 -2.97
N ILE A 57 2.46 -9.15 -2.56
CA ILE A 57 3.50 -10.14 -2.91
C ILE A 57 3.83 -10.20 -4.41
N GLN A 58 2.84 -9.97 -5.27
CA GLN A 58 2.98 -10.09 -6.73
C GLN A 58 3.95 -9.07 -7.33
N PHE A 59 4.21 -7.94 -6.66
CA PHE A 59 5.11 -6.88 -7.15
C PHE A 59 6.33 -6.63 -6.27
N VAL A 60 6.59 -7.43 -5.23
CA VAL A 60 7.74 -7.22 -4.32
C VAL A 60 9.08 -7.22 -5.07
N SER A 61 9.24 -8.08 -6.09
CA SER A 61 10.41 -8.09 -6.97
C SER A 61 10.61 -6.75 -7.71
N SER A 62 9.52 -6.11 -8.11
CA SER A 62 9.52 -4.80 -8.75
C SER A 62 9.94 -3.70 -7.79
N LEU A 63 9.54 -3.78 -6.51
CA LEU A 63 10.00 -2.85 -5.47
C LEU A 63 11.51 -2.95 -5.25
N GLN A 64 12.07 -4.16 -5.20
CA GLN A 64 13.52 -4.35 -5.05
C GLN A 64 14.28 -3.74 -6.24
N SER A 65 13.76 -3.94 -7.45
CA SER A 65 14.34 -3.39 -8.68
C SER A 65 14.28 -1.86 -8.69
N ALA A 66 13.15 -1.28 -8.29
CA ALA A 66 12.98 0.17 -8.20
C ALA A 66 13.90 0.78 -7.14
N ARG A 67 14.03 0.16 -5.96
CA ARG A 67 14.98 0.59 -4.91
C ARG A 67 16.40 0.64 -5.43
N ALA A 68 16.84 -0.40 -6.16
CA ALA A 68 18.18 -0.43 -6.75
C ALA A 68 18.36 0.69 -7.80
N ALA A 69 17.37 0.92 -8.66
CA ALA A 69 17.42 1.96 -9.68
C ALA A 69 17.39 3.39 -9.11
N LEU A 70 16.89 3.57 -7.89
CA LEU A 70 16.82 4.85 -7.18
C LEU A 70 18.03 5.11 -6.26
N ALA A 71 19.01 4.21 -6.20
CA ALA A 71 20.15 4.35 -5.29
C ALA A 71 20.92 5.69 -5.49
N ASP A 72 21.04 6.14 -6.73
CA ASP A 72 21.77 7.36 -7.09
C ASP A 72 20.89 8.63 -7.09
N SER A 73 19.60 8.52 -6.74
CA SER A 73 18.69 9.67 -6.80
C SER A 73 18.79 10.59 -5.58
N GLY A 74 19.57 10.23 -4.56
CA GLY A 74 19.66 10.94 -3.28
C GLY A 74 18.42 10.78 -2.38
N LEU A 75 17.45 9.94 -2.77
CA LEU A 75 16.30 9.58 -1.95
C LEU A 75 16.68 8.42 -1.02
N GLU A 76 16.19 8.43 0.21
CA GLU A 76 16.34 7.31 1.13
C GLU A 76 15.15 6.35 0.96
N ILE A 77 15.36 5.28 0.20
CA ILE A 77 14.30 4.30 -0.11
C ILE A 77 14.23 3.21 0.96
N ILE A 78 13.07 3.08 1.59
CA ILE A 78 12.82 2.12 2.68
C ILE A 78 11.77 1.10 2.22
N LEU A 79 12.00 -0.18 2.49
CA LEU A 79 11.03 -1.26 2.27
C LEU A 79 10.57 -1.80 3.63
N PRO A 80 9.56 -1.19 4.25
CA PRO A 80 9.11 -1.57 5.58
C PRO A 80 8.57 -3.01 5.57
N GLN A 81 8.71 -3.72 6.70
CA GLN A 81 8.43 -5.16 6.76
C GLN A 81 7.74 -5.54 8.07
N CYS A 82 6.62 -6.25 7.96
CA CYS A 82 6.05 -7.04 9.05
C CYS A 82 6.43 -8.51 8.83
N LYS A 83 7.28 -9.09 9.69
CA LYS A 83 7.59 -10.53 9.58
C LYS A 83 6.31 -11.35 9.83
N PRO A 84 6.08 -12.45 9.09
CA PRO A 84 7.00 -13.11 8.16
C PRO A 84 6.94 -12.63 6.70
N LEU A 85 6.23 -11.54 6.39
CA LEU A 85 6.10 -11.01 5.03
C LEU A 85 7.44 -10.55 4.46
N SER A 86 7.53 -10.46 3.14
CA SER A 86 8.71 -9.95 2.43
C SER A 86 8.90 -8.44 2.65
N PRO A 87 10.12 -7.88 2.55
CA PRO A 87 10.33 -6.45 2.65
C PRO A 87 9.52 -5.67 1.60
N GLY A 88 8.74 -4.69 2.05
CA GLY A 88 7.80 -3.92 1.21
C GLY A 88 6.47 -4.63 0.96
N GLU A 89 6.25 -5.84 1.46
CA GLU A 89 4.97 -6.53 1.33
C GLU A 89 3.99 -6.11 2.43
N ILE A 90 2.75 -5.80 2.03
CA ILE A 90 1.63 -5.50 2.93
C ILE A 90 0.40 -6.35 2.59
N LEU A 91 -0.43 -6.61 3.60
CA LEU A 91 -1.73 -7.26 3.49
C LEU A 91 -2.81 -6.33 4.02
N GLY A 92 -4.06 -6.52 3.60
CA GLY A 92 -5.15 -5.68 4.09
C GLY A 92 -5.37 -5.77 5.60
N CYS A 93 -4.95 -6.87 6.23
CA CYS A 93 -4.98 -7.07 7.67
C CYS A 93 -3.62 -6.86 8.36
N THR A 94 -2.54 -6.60 7.61
CA THR A 94 -1.18 -6.52 8.17
C THR A 94 -0.38 -5.45 7.43
N SER A 95 -0.19 -4.33 8.13
CA SER A 95 0.52 -3.15 7.63
C SER A 95 1.61 -2.74 8.64
N PRO A 96 2.82 -2.36 8.18
CA PRO A 96 3.89 -1.91 9.08
C PRO A 96 3.60 -0.56 9.72
N GLN A 97 4.14 -0.35 10.91
CA GLN A 97 4.26 0.99 11.50
C GLN A 97 5.44 1.70 10.88
N LEU A 98 5.17 2.84 10.26
CA LEU A 98 6.16 3.69 9.63
C LEU A 98 6.71 4.71 10.64
N GLY A 99 5.88 5.27 11.53
CA GLY A 99 6.32 6.30 12.47
C GLY A 99 7.06 7.45 11.76
N ASP A 100 8.14 7.95 12.37
CA ASP A 100 8.99 9.01 11.79
C ASP A 100 10.03 8.47 10.79
N SER A 101 9.90 7.21 10.35
CA SER A 101 10.87 6.60 9.42
C SER A 101 10.67 7.03 7.97
N CYS A 102 9.49 7.54 7.60
CA CYS A 102 9.16 7.90 6.22
C CYS A 102 8.42 9.24 6.16
N ASP A 103 8.80 10.11 5.22
CA ASP A 103 8.08 11.34 4.91
C ASP A 103 6.82 11.08 4.09
N ALA A 104 6.88 10.04 3.24
CA ALA A 104 5.80 9.57 2.40
C ALA A 104 5.93 8.09 2.12
N VAL A 105 4.83 7.48 1.66
CA VAL A 105 4.78 6.10 1.19
C VAL A 105 4.18 6.03 -0.21
N VAL A 106 4.77 5.22 -1.09
CA VAL A 106 4.24 4.90 -2.41
C VAL A 106 3.83 3.43 -2.42
N TYR A 107 2.55 3.18 -2.63
CA TYR A 107 2.01 1.86 -2.90
C TYR A 107 2.03 1.57 -4.40
N LEU A 108 2.78 0.54 -4.78
CA LEU A 108 2.76 -0.01 -6.13
C LEU A 108 1.63 -1.03 -6.22
N GLY A 109 0.64 -0.79 -7.07
CA GLY A 109 -0.46 -1.72 -7.28
C GLY A 109 -1.79 -1.01 -7.48
N ASP A 110 -2.79 -1.79 -7.85
CA ASP A 110 -4.17 -1.33 -7.99
C ASP A 110 -4.99 -1.60 -6.72
N GLY A 111 -6.27 -1.23 -6.79
CA GLY A 111 -7.21 -1.34 -5.68
C GLY A 111 -6.91 -0.35 -4.55
N ARG A 112 -7.79 -0.35 -3.55
CA ARG A 112 -7.72 0.60 -2.43
C ARG A 112 -7.42 -0.05 -1.08
N PHE A 113 -7.83 -1.30 -0.92
CA PHE A 113 -7.94 -1.97 0.38
C PHE A 113 -6.61 -2.05 1.15
N HIS A 114 -5.52 -2.47 0.49
CA HIS A 114 -4.20 -2.58 1.11
C HIS A 114 -3.64 -1.21 1.52
N LEU A 115 -3.74 -0.22 0.63
CA LEU A 115 -3.27 1.13 0.90
C LEU A 115 -4.08 1.81 2.01
N GLU A 116 -5.41 1.65 2.02
CA GLU A 116 -6.26 2.20 3.09
C GLU A 116 -5.92 1.57 4.44
N SER A 117 -5.66 0.26 4.51
CA SER A 117 -5.17 -0.39 5.74
C SER A 117 -3.89 0.24 6.27
N LEU A 118 -2.92 0.47 5.38
CA LEU A 118 -1.65 1.11 5.75
C LEU A 118 -1.85 2.55 6.24
N MET A 119 -2.73 3.32 5.59
CA MET A 119 -3.03 4.70 5.97
C MET A 119 -3.76 4.79 7.31
N ILE A 120 -4.71 3.88 7.57
CA ILE A 120 -5.38 3.79 8.88
C ILE A 120 -4.35 3.48 9.98
N HIS A 121 -3.37 2.63 9.68
CA HIS A 121 -2.29 2.30 10.62
C HIS A 121 -1.26 3.42 10.79
N ASN A 122 -1.10 4.30 9.79
CA ASN A 122 -0.10 5.37 9.75
C ASN A 122 -0.74 6.71 9.37
N PRO A 123 -1.56 7.29 10.25
CA PRO A 123 -2.41 8.41 9.88
C PRO A 123 -1.66 9.69 9.49
N SER A 124 -0.44 9.88 9.97
CA SER A 124 0.37 11.06 9.68
C SER A 124 1.17 10.99 8.37
N VAL A 125 1.26 9.81 7.74
CA VAL A 125 2.14 9.59 6.59
C VAL A 125 1.40 9.88 5.28
N LYS A 126 2.00 10.71 4.42
CA LYS A 126 1.46 10.99 3.08
C LYS A 126 1.52 9.73 2.22
N ALA A 127 0.39 9.35 1.63
CA ALA A 127 0.28 8.15 0.81
C ALA A 127 0.06 8.48 -0.66
N TYR A 128 0.75 7.74 -1.53
CA TYR A 128 0.64 7.80 -2.97
C TYR A 128 0.36 6.40 -3.51
N GLN A 129 -0.37 6.32 -4.61
CA GLN A 129 -0.57 5.09 -5.36
C GLN A 129 0.06 5.22 -6.74
N TYR A 130 0.87 4.25 -7.12
CA TYR A 130 1.23 4.02 -8.51
C TYR A 130 0.50 2.77 -9.01
N ASP A 131 -0.46 2.95 -9.91
CA ASP A 131 -1.13 1.86 -10.59
C ASP A 131 -0.31 1.43 -11.82
N PRO A 132 0.26 0.20 -11.85
CA PRO A 132 1.11 -0.25 -12.94
C PRO A 132 0.36 -0.48 -14.26
N TYR A 133 -0.96 -0.67 -14.21
CA TYR A 133 -1.78 -0.91 -15.40
C TYR A 133 -2.13 0.41 -16.09
N SER A 134 -2.60 1.39 -15.33
CA SER A 134 -2.92 2.72 -15.88
C SER A 134 -1.70 3.66 -15.97
N ARG A 135 -0.57 3.28 -15.34
CA ARG A 135 0.68 4.05 -15.26
C ARG A 135 0.48 5.44 -14.68
N LYS A 136 -0.35 5.54 -13.64
CA LYS A 136 -0.65 6.79 -12.95
C LYS A 136 -0.11 6.76 -11.54
N CYS A 137 0.63 7.81 -11.18
CA CYS A 137 0.98 8.11 -9.79
C CYS A 137 -0.02 9.15 -9.27
N THR A 138 -0.72 8.86 -8.19
CA THR A 138 -1.74 9.75 -7.60
C THR A 138 -1.51 9.90 -6.11
N VAL A 139 -1.77 11.11 -5.59
CA VAL A 139 -1.93 11.30 -4.14
C VAL A 139 -3.18 10.55 -3.71
N PHE A 140 -3.07 9.74 -2.66
CA PHE A 140 -4.14 8.87 -2.23
C PHE A 140 -4.75 9.33 -0.89
N GLY A 141 -6.07 9.23 -0.81
CA GLY A 141 -6.89 9.63 0.33
C GLY A 141 -7.84 8.51 0.76
N ILE A 142 -8.20 8.45 2.05
CA ILE A 142 -9.18 7.48 2.57
C ILE A 142 -10.59 7.92 2.16
N ILE A 143 -11.42 6.98 1.69
CA ILE A 143 -12.86 7.25 1.50
C ILE A 143 -13.57 7.11 2.85
N GLN A 144 -14.21 8.18 3.34
CA GLN A 144 -14.92 8.14 4.63
C GLN A 144 -16.09 7.12 4.65
N GLY A 145 -16.71 6.88 3.49
CA GLY A 145 -17.78 5.89 3.34
C GLY A 145 -17.34 4.44 3.56
N THR A 146 -16.05 4.11 3.39
CA THR A 146 -15.53 2.75 3.71
C THR A 146 -15.43 2.56 5.22
N LEU A 147 -15.19 3.63 5.99
CA LEU A 147 -15.26 3.62 7.45
C LEU A 147 -16.72 3.57 7.96
N GLY A 148 -17.66 4.24 7.28
CA GLY A 148 -19.03 4.46 7.78
C GLY A 148 -19.92 3.23 8.00
N ARG A 149 -19.62 2.07 7.38
CA ARG A 149 -20.41 0.84 7.64
C ARG A 149 -19.93 0.02 8.85
N GLN A 150 -18.73 0.27 9.36
CA GLN A 150 -18.11 -0.51 10.46
C GLN A 150 -17.31 0.36 11.47
N GLY A 151 -17.38 1.69 11.36
CA GLY A 151 -16.40 2.60 11.94
C GLY A 151 -16.64 2.97 13.40
N ASN A 152 -15.57 2.85 14.20
CA ASN A 152 -15.46 3.46 15.51
C ASN A 152 -15.23 4.98 15.33
N ILE A 153 -16.09 5.82 15.92
CA ILE A 153 -16.05 7.29 15.75
C ILE A 153 -14.71 7.90 16.15
N LYS A 154 -14.00 7.30 17.11
CA LYS A 154 -12.67 7.75 17.53
C LYS A 154 -11.63 7.58 16.41
N ILE A 155 -11.77 6.56 15.58
CA ILE A 155 -10.88 6.34 14.42
C ILE A 155 -11.14 7.45 13.38
N VAL A 156 -12.41 7.82 13.17
CA VAL A 156 -12.77 8.89 12.24
C VAL A 156 -12.19 10.23 12.71
N GLU A 157 -12.29 10.55 14.01
CA GLU A 157 -11.71 11.77 14.59
C GLU A 157 -10.19 11.81 14.42
N VAL A 158 -9.48 10.72 14.71
CA VAL A 158 -8.02 10.64 14.53
C VAL A 158 -7.63 10.85 13.06
N ILE A 159 -8.35 10.23 12.12
CA ILE A 159 -8.10 10.35 10.67
C ILE A 159 -8.42 11.77 10.17
N LEU A 160 -9.44 12.43 10.70
CA LEU A 160 -9.80 13.82 10.30
C LEU A 160 -8.82 14.86 10.85
N LEU A 161 -8.23 14.61 12.02
CA LEU A 161 -7.23 15.49 12.62
C LEU A 161 -5.84 15.33 12.01
N SER A 162 -5.58 14.18 11.37
CA SER A 162 -4.37 13.93 10.60
C SER A 162 -4.56 14.40 9.15
N THR A 163 -3.49 14.84 8.51
CA THR A 163 -3.46 15.65 7.27
C THR A 163 -3.89 14.89 6.00
N PHE A 164 -4.87 13.99 6.08
CA PHE A 164 -5.38 13.27 4.93
C PHE A 164 -6.34 14.10 4.09
N PHE A 165 -6.28 13.86 2.79
CA PHE A 165 -7.39 14.19 1.91
C PHE A 165 -8.48 13.12 2.10
N VAL A 166 -9.57 13.47 2.78
CA VAL A 166 -10.73 12.57 2.94
C VAL A 166 -11.62 12.72 1.71
N ILE A 167 -11.80 11.63 0.96
CA ILE A 167 -12.72 11.63 -0.19
C ILE A 167 -14.11 11.26 0.32
N SER A 168 -14.99 12.25 0.49
CA SER A 168 -16.41 11.99 0.78
C SER A 168 -17.11 11.50 -0.49
N VAL A 169 -17.50 10.22 -0.51
CA VAL A 169 -18.35 9.66 -1.57
C VAL A 169 -19.80 9.71 -1.10
N TYR A 170 -20.62 10.57 -1.72
CA TYR A 170 -22.06 10.63 -1.47
C TYR A 170 -22.76 9.43 -2.11
N LEU A 171 -22.98 8.37 -1.34
CA LEU A 171 -23.88 7.29 -1.73
C LEU A 171 -25.32 7.68 -1.36
N THR A 172 -26.12 7.97 -2.39
CA THR A 172 -27.60 8.03 -2.34
C THR A 172 -28.19 8.86 -1.18
N GLY A 173 -28.20 10.19 -1.34
CA GLY A 173 -29.26 11.04 -0.79
C GLY A 173 -29.33 11.27 0.73
N LYS A 174 -28.40 10.75 1.54
CA LYS A 174 -28.29 11.13 2.96
C LYS A 174 -26.92 11.76 3.23
N SER A 175 -26.96 13.06 3.55
CA SER A 175 -25.82 13.84 4.01
C SER A 175 -25.33 13.31 5.35
N ILE A 176 -24.06 12.91 5.40
CA ILE A 176 -23.28 12.84 6.64
C ILE A 176 -22.01 13.65 6.32
N THR A 177 -22.08 14.96 6.63
CA THR A 177 -20.99 15.97 6.79
C THR A 177 -19.61 15.60 6.22
N GLY A 178 -19.05 16.20 5.15
CA GLY A 178 -18.85 17.62 4.83
C GLY A 178 -17.44 18.05 5.31
N PHE A 179 -16.39 18.05 4.47
CA PHE A 179 -15.85 19.26 3.81
C PHE A 179 -14.94 18.90 2.62
N CYS A 180 -15.09 19.65 1.54
CA CYS A 180 -14.24 19.66 0.36
C CYS A 180 -13.33 20.90 0.45
N SER A 181 -12.02 20.74 0.23
CA SER A 181 -11.14 21.86 -0.11
C SER A 181 -10.14 21.38 -1.17
N PHE A 182 -10.52 21.59 -2.42
CA PHE A 182 -9.58 21.73 -3.53
C PHE A 182 -8.83 23.06 -3.35
N LEU A 183 -7.51 23.02 -3.35
CA LEU A 183 -6.69 24.11 -3.89
C LEU A 183 -5.43 23.49 -4.51
N CYS A 184 -5.10 24.02 -5.68
CA CYS A 184 -4.06 23.62 -6.63
C CYS A 184 -2.69 23.29 -6.01
#